data_AF-A0A165EWD9-F1
#
_entry.id   AF-A0A165EWD9-F1
#
_cell.length_a   1.000
_cell.length_b   1.000
_cell.length_c   1.000
_cell.angle_alpha   90.00
_cell.angle_beta   90.00
_cell.angle_gamma   90.00
#
_symmetry.space_group_name_H-M   'P 1'
#
loop_
_entity.id
_entity.type
_entity.pdbx_description
1 polymer ?
#
loop_
_entity_poly.entity_id
_entity_poly.type
_entity_poly.pdbx_seq_one_letter_code
_entity_poly.pdbx_strand_id
1 'polypeptide(L)'
;MSGANPGNIAGGHKANLKNPNTSEESKDHSRQVLESMEDGTFENSVEPHKPLSNDEAPVKETNRVLGGYKATLKNESASQEKKDHAREVLADHGIDA
;
A
#
# COMPACT_ATOMS: atom_id res chain seq x y z
N MET A 1 10.52 -16.40 10.91
CA MET A 1 10.57 -16.18 9.45
C MET A 1 9.22 -16.61 8.87
N SER A 2 8.23 -15.71 8.82
CA SER A 2 6.94 -16.02 8.18
C SER A 2 7.06 -15.71 6.69
N GLY A 3 7.58 -16.67 5.93
CA GLY A 3 7.51 -16.65 4.48
C GLY A 3 6.07 -16.90 4.08
N ALA A 4 5.46 -15.95 3.36
CA ALA A 4 4.15 -16.17 2.76
C ALA A 4 4.26 -17.39 1.83
N ASN A 5 3.55 -18.45 2.17
CA ASN A 5 3.56 -19.68 1.37
C ASN A 5 2.65 -19.44 0.16
N PRO A 6 3.10 -19.63 -1.10
CA PRO A 6 2.30 -19.33 -2.29
C PRO A 6 0.90 -19.94 -2.27
N GLY A 7 0.76 -21.16 -1.71
CA GLY A 7 -0.53 -21.81 -1.50
C GLY A 7 -1.49 -21.07 -0.56
N ASN A 8 -0.97 -20.39 0.46
CA ASN A 8 -1.77 -19.57 1.38
C ASN A 8 -2.26 -18.29 0.67
N ILE A 9 -1.43 -17.71 -0.20
CA ILE A 9 -1.78 -16.52 -0.97
C ILE A 9 -2.89 -16.85 -1.97
N ALA A 10 -2.74 -17.93 -2.74
CA ALA A 10 -3.76 -18.41 -3.68
C ALA A 10 -5.07 -18.78 -2.95
N GLY A 11 -4.97 -19.44 -1.78
CA GLY A 11 -6.13 -19.74 -0.94
C GLY A 11 -6.89 -18.48 -0.50
N GLY A 12 -6.16 -17.43 -0.11
CA GLY A 12 -6.73 -16.15 0.28
C GLY A 12 -7.48 -15.44 -0.85
N HIS A 13 -6.88 -15.34 -2.03
CA HIS A 13 -7.54 -14.75 -3.20
C HIS A 13 -8.78 -15.54 -3.64
N LYS A 14 -8.72 -16.88 -3.57
CA LYS A 14 -9.88 -17.74 -3.85
C LYS A 14 -11.02 -17.56 -2.85
N ALA A 15 -10.70 -17.30 -1.58
CA ALA A 15 -11.70 -16.96 -0.58
C ALA A 15 -12.32 -15.58 -0.85
N ASN A 16 -11.51 -14.59 -1.25
CA ASN A 16 -11.96 -13.24 -1.61
C ASN A 16 -12.98 -13.25 -2.76
N LEU A 17 -12.78 -14.12 -3.76
CA LEU A 17 -13.72 -14.30 -4.89
C LEU A 17 -15.09 -14.85 -4.48
N LYS A 18 -15.13 -15.68 -3.44
CA LYS A 18 -16.37 -16.30 -2.94
C LYS A 18 -17.07 -15.45 -1.90
N ASN A 19 -16.43 -14.41 -1.39
CA ASN A 19 -17.00 -13.55 -0.37
C ASN A 19 -18.03 -12.59 -1.00
N PRO A 20 -19.33 -12.67 -0.65
CA PRO A 20 -20.32 -11.74 -1.18
C PRO A 20 -20.13 -10.31 -0.66
N ASN A 21 -19.36 -10.11 0.42
CA ASN A 21 -19.11 -8.79 1.03
C ASN A 21 -17.89 -8.06 0.44
N THR A 22 -17.23 -8.63 -0.58
CA THR A 22 -16.09 -7.98 -1.24
C THR A 22 -16.55 -7.24 -2.49
N SER A 23 -15.85 -6.16 -2.83
CA SER A 23 -16.12 -5.39 -4.04
C SER A 23 -15.74 -6.16 -5.29
N GLU A 24 -16.38 -5.83 -6.41
CA GLU A 24 -16.04 -6.42 -7.71
C GLU A 24 -14.60 -6.11 -8.12
N GLU A 25 -14.12 -4.89 -7.88
CA GLU A 25 -12.71 -4.51 -8.11
C GLU A 25 -11.72 -5.41 -7.34
N SER A 26 -12.03 -5.72 -6.08
CA SER A 26 -11.20 -6.62 -5.26
C SER A 26 -11.22 -8.06 -5.80
N LYS A 27 -12.36 -8.50 -6.34
CA LYS A 27 -12.50 -9.80 -6.98
C LYS A 27 -11.72 -9.84 -8.30
N ASP A 28 -11.83 -8.82 -9.15
CA ASP A 28 -11.10 -8.72 -10.42
C ASP A 28 -9.59 -8.83 -10.19
N HIS A 29 -9.05 -8.05 -9.25
CA HIS A 29 -7.64 -8.15 -8.85
C HIS A 29 -7.28 -9.56 -8.35
N SER A 30 -8.15 -10.19 -7.56
CA SER A 30 -7.91 -11.55 -7.07
C SER A 30 -7.89 -12.60 -8.19
N ARG A 31 -8.65 -12.41 -9.28
CA ARG A 31 -8.58 -13.30 -10.45
C ARG A 31 -7.25 -13.13 -11.18
N GLN A 32 -6.82 -11.89 -11.42
CA GLN A 32 -5.55 -11.60 -12.11
C GLN A 32 -4.35 -12.18 -11.36
N VAL A 33 -4.33 -12.08 -10.03
CA VAL A 33 -3.25 -12.67 -9.21
C VAL A 33 -3.24 -14.19 -9.31
N LEU A 34 -4.41 -14.84 -9.27
CA LEU A 34 -4.50 -16.30 -9.41
C LEU A 34 -4.03 -16.78 -10.78
N GLU A 35 -4.39 -16.07 -11.86
CA GLU A 35 -3.94 -16.36 -13.22
C GLU A 35 -2.42 -16.20 -13.37
N SER A 36 -1.85 -15.12 -12.82
CA SER A 36 -0.39 -14.88 -12.84
C SER A 36 0.38 -15.93 -12.02
N MET A 37 -0.22 -16.46 -10.96
CA MET A 37 0.34 -17.57 -10.17
C MET A 37 0.31 -18.90 -10.92
N GLU A 38 -0.73 -19.15 -11.71
CA GLU A 38 -0.90 -20.38 -12.49
C GLU A 38 0.04 -20.42 -13.70
N ASP A 39 0.24 -19.28 -14.36
CA ASP A 39 1.15 -19.11 -15.49
C ASP A 39 2.65 -19.14 -15.08
N GLY A 40 2.94 -19.21 -13.77
CA GLY A 40 4.32 -19.24 -13.27
C GLY A 40 5.07 -17.91 -13.43
N THR A 41 4.39 -16.86 -13.91
CA THR A 41 4.90 -15.48 -14.03
C THR A 41 4.89 -14.74 -12.69
N PHE A 42 4.41 -15.37 -11.63
CA PHE A 42 4.60 -14.95 -10.24
C PHE A 42 6.05 -15.17 -9.76
N GLU A 43 7.04 -14.72 -10.53
CA GLU A 43 8.39 -14.53 -10.01
C GLU A 43 8.42 -13.24 -9.19
N ASN A 44 8.61 -13.41 -7.89
CA ASN A 44 9.08 -12.38 -6.96
C ASN A 44 8.17 -11.17 -6.68
N SER A 45 6.95 -11.43 -6.20
CA SER A 45 6.15 -10.43 -5.49
C SER A 45 5.56 -10.96 -4.18
N VAL A 46 6.42 -11.28 -3.19
CA VAL A 46 6.10 -10.77 -1.84
C VAL A 46 6.43 -9.27 -1.89
N GLU A 47 5.62 -8.53 -2.64
CA GLU A 47 5.69 -7.08 -2.69
C GLU A 47 5.11 -6.58 -1.35
N PRO A 48 5.89 -5.87 -0.52
CA PRO A 48 5.32 -5.11 0.58
C PRO A 48 4.38 -4.08 -0.05
N HIS A 49 3.07 -4.32 0.01
CA HIS A 49 2.03 -3.45 -0.54
C HIS A 49 2.36 -2.92 -1.94
N LYS A 50 2.05 -3.68 -3.00
CA LYS A 50 1.81 -3.09 -4.32
C LYS A 50 0.82 -1.94 -4.14
N PRO A 51 1.23 -0.65 -4.27
CA PRO A 51 0.27 0.43 -4.29
C PRO A 51 -0.58 0.25 -5.55
N LEU A 52 -1.90 0.38 -5.38
CA LEU A 52 -2.84 0.41 -6.49
C LEU A 52 -2.40 1.48 -7.51
N SER A 53 -1.93 1.01 -8.67
CA SER A 53 -1.89 1.72 -9.95
C SER A 53 -1.19 3.09 -9.94
N ASN A 54 0.11 3.09 -10.26
CA ASN A 54 0.91 4.26 -10.61
C ASN A 54 0.86 4.61 -12.12
N ASP A 55 -0.22 4.25 -12.83
CA ASP A 55 -0.31 4.53 -14.27
C ASP A 55 -0.92 5.90 -14.60
N GLU A 56 -1.36 6.70 -13.63
CA GLU A 56 -1.67 8.11 -13.91
C GLU A 56 -1.61 8.99 -12.66
N ALA A 57 -0.78 10.03 -12.76
CA ALA A 57 -0.63 11.22 -11.91
C ALA A 57 0.25 11.10 -10.63
N PRO A 58 1.27 12.00 -10.46
CA PRO A 58 2.26 11.99 -9.36
C PRO A 58 1.69 12.44 -7.99
N VAL A 59 0.41 12.19 -7.70
CA VAL A 59 -0.32 12.84 -6.59
C VAL A 59 -0.73 11.88 -5.46
N LYS A 60 -0.62 10.56 -5.67
CA LYS A 60 -1.04 9.56 -4.66
C LYS A 60 0.04 9.25 -3.62
N GLU A 61 1.32 9.24 -4.01
CA GLU A 61 2.44 9.06 -3.08
C GLU A 61 2.53 10.21 -2.07
N THR A 62 2.32 11.43 -2.56
CA THR A 62 2.31 12.66 -1.76
C THR A 62 1.33 12.57 -0.60
N ASN A 63 0.08 12.16 -0.80
CA ASN A 63 -0.91 12.13 0.29
C ASN A 63 -0.56 11.17 1.43
N ARG A 64 -0.03 9.98 1.12
CA ARG A 64 0.40 9.00 2.13
C ARG A 64 1.65 9.48 2.88
N VAL A 65 2.60 10.04 2.16
CA VAL A 65 3.86 10.58 2.71
C VAL A 65 3.56 11.80 3.59
N LEU A 66 2.75 12.75 3.12
CA LEU A 66 2.33 13.94 3.87
C LEU A 66 1.51 13.56 5.12
N GLY A 67 0.69 12.51 5.03
CA GLY A 67 0.00 11.93 6.20
C GLY A 67 0.99 11.40 7.26
N GLY A 68 2.08 10.78 6.83
CA GLY A 68 3.18 10.35 7.70
C GLY A 68 3.86 11.52 8.42
N TYR A 69 4.21 12.59 7.69
CA TYR A 69 4.80 13.78 8.27
C TYR A 69 3.87 14.48 9.27
N LYS A 70 2.56 14.56 8.98
CA LYS A 70 1.56 15.04 9.95
C LYS A 70 1.53 14.19 11.22
N ALA A 71 1.67 12.87 11.10
CA ALA A 71 1.75 11.99 12.26
C ALA A 71 3.03 12.21 13.07
N THR A 72 4.17 12.49 12.41
CA THR A 72 5.43 12.86 13.08
C THR A 72 5.28 14.11 13.93
N LEU A 73 4.55 15.14 13.46
CA LEU A 73 4.30 16.36 14.24
C LEU A 73 3.49 16.10 15.51
N LYS A 74 2.51 15.19 15.44
CA LYS A 74 1.67 14.80 16.58
C LYS A 74 2.34 13.82 17.54
N ASN A 75 3.44 13.19 17.13
CA ASN A 75 4.15 12.23 17.96
C ASN A 75 5.02 12.97 18.99
N GLU A 76 4.67 12.87 20.27
CA GLU A 76 5.43 13.47 21.38
C GLU A 76 6.85 12.89 21.50
N SER A 77 7.03 11.62 21.14
CA SER A 77 8.33 10.94 21.14
C SER A 77 9.20 11.28 19.93
N ALA A 78 8.68 12.01 18.94
CA ALA A 78 9.51 12.47 17.82
C ALA A 78 10.40 13.64 18.28
N SER A 79 11.69 13.55 17.92
CA SER A 79 12.66 14.62 18.15
C SER A 79 12.24 15.91 17.46
N GLN A 80 12.66 17.05 18.02
CA GLN A 80 12.39 18.37 17.45
C GLN A 80 12.88 18.48 16.00
N GLU A 81 14.10 18.00 15.71
CA GLU A 81 14.67 17.98 14.35
C GLU A 81 13.77 17.25 13.34
N LYS A 82 13.15 16.13 13.74
CA LYS A 82 12.23 15.36 12.89
C LYS A 82 10.92 16.10 12.66
N LYS A 83 10.46 16.87 13.65
CA LYS A 83 9.27 17.71 13.53
C LYS A 83 9.54 18.90 12.62
N ASP A 84 10.71 19.51 12.72
CA ASP A 84 11.06 20.65 11.87
C ASP A 84 11.15 20.25 10.40
N HIS A 85 11.81 19.13 10.11
CA HIS A 85 11.82 18.55 8.76
C HIS A 85 10.39 18.19 8.26
N ALA A 86 9.56 17.61 9.12
CA ALA A 86 8.17 17.29 8.75
C ALA A 86 7.34 18.54 8.43
N ARG A 87 7.56 19.67 9.14
CA ARG A 87 6.90 20.95 8.83
C ARG A 87 7.34 21.52 7.50
N GLU A 88 8.64 21.48 7.21
CA GLU A 88 9.20 22.00 5.95
C GLU A 88 8.60 21.27 4.74
N VAL A 89 8.56 19.92 4.79
CA VAL A 89 7.98 19.13 3.71
C VAL A 89 6.49 19.42 3.54
N LEU A 90 5.74 19.61 4.63
CA LEU A 90 4.31 19.95 4.55
C LEU A 90 4.09 21.36 3.97
N ALA A 91 4.90 22.33 4.37
CA ALA A 91 4.83 23.71 3.88
C ALA A 91 5.17 23.83 2.39
N ASP A 92 6.18 23.10 1.90
CA ASP A 92 6.53 23.04 0.46
C ASP A 92 5.36 22.52 -0.38
N HIS A 93 4.55 21.64 0.20
CA HIS A 93 3.35 21.09 -0.43
C HIS A 93 2.09 21.93 -0.19
N GLY A 94 2.22 23.14 0.38
CA GLY A 94 1.10 24.05 0.65
C GLY A 94 0.15 23.59 1.76
N ILE A 95 0.66 22.80 2.71
CA ILE A 95 -0.11 22.26 3.83
C ILE A 95 0.39 22.89 5.13
N ASP A 96 -0.44 23.74 5.73
CA ASP A 96 -0.22 24.25 7.08
C ASP A 96 -0.49 23.15 8.12
N ALA A 97 0.47 22.91 9.02
CA ALA A 97 0.45 21.80 9.98
C ALA A 97 0.93 22.20 11.38
#